data_AF-A0AAE7GSC5-F1
#
_entry.id   AF-A0AAE7GSC5-F1
#
_cell.length_a   1.000
_cell.length_b   1.000
_cell.length_c   1.000
_cell.angle_alpha   90.00
_cell.angle_beta   90.00
_cell.angle_gamma   90.00
#
_symmetry.space_group_name_H-M   'P 1'
#
loop_
_entity.id
_entity.type
_entity.pdbx_description
1 polymer ?
#
loop_
_entity_poly.entity_id
_entity_poly.type
_entity_poly.pdbx_seq_one_letter_code
_entity_poly.pdbx_strand_id
1 'polypeptide(L)'
;MNKLLPKINIIFDNNVWDLLYKWDIKLHSSYFSEHFKIIYPKVVGVEHDHVNTPPEVKKYKDEQLKAMDYDSPAFFGFADQPASSGFGQGFMADESDMDFIGSGHKEIKRNVPFPQDFADKNILAFANRSDAYVVTMDDKKPYKSMPNVIFLKEIKNNEMTTQQFTMFLLSIINKKINDTSGFNI
;
A
#
# COMPACT_ATOMS: atom_id res chain seq x y z
N MET A 1 -4.09 20.72 25.51
CA MET A 1 -4.47 19.52 24.71
C MET A 1 -3.64 19.54 23.45
N ASN A 2 -2.61 18.69 23.35
CA ASN A 2 -1.86 18.54 22.11
C ASN A 2 -2.78 17.86 21.10
N LYS A 3 -3.13 18.56 20.02
CA LYS A 3 -3.73 17.92 18.85
C LYS A 3 -2.70 16.93 18.32
N LEU A 4 -2.95 15.64 18.52
CA LEU A 4 -2.21 14.60 17.80
C LEU A 4 -2.40 14.88 16.31
N LEU A 5 -1.30 15.11 15.62
CA LEU A 5 -1.33 15.22 14.17
C LEU A 5 -1.91 13.91 13.61
N PRO A 6 -2.73 13.97 12.55
CA PRO A 6 -3.21 12.76 11.91
C PRO A 6 -2.01 11.92 11.44
N LYS A 7 -2.09 10.60 11.66
CA LYS A 7 -1.07 9.66 11.17
C LYS A 7 -1.08 9.64 9.65
N ILE A 8 0.10 9.45 9.06
CA ILE A 8 0.27 9.32 7.62
C ILE A 8 -0.11 7.90 7.19
N ASN A 9 -1.00 7.77 6.21
CA ASN A 9 -1.36 6.46 5.68
C ASN A 9 -0.24 5.93 4.79
N ILE A 10 0.09 4.65 4.95
CA ILE A 10 1.16 4.00 4.18
C ILE A 10 0.70 2.62 3.69
N ILE A 11 1.04 2.30 2.45
CA ILE A 11 0.84 0.98 1.85
C ILE A 11 2.22 0.43 1.50
N PHE A 12 2.52 -0.76 2.02
CA PHE A 12 3.72 -1.51 1.64
C PHE A 12 3.38 -2.45 0.49
N ASP A 13 4.04 -2.27 -0.64
CA ASP A 13 4.05 -3.25 -1.71
C ASP A 13 4.67 -4.58 -1.22
N ASN A 14 4.31 -5.68 -1.86
CA ASN A 14 4.68 -7.03 -1.44
C ASN A 14 6.20 -7.22 -1.31
N ASN A 15 6.96 -6.64 -2.24
CA ASN A 15 8.43 -6.71 -2.26
C ASN A 15 9.12 -5.95 -1.10
N VAL A 16 8.40 -5.09 -0.38
CA VAL A 16 8.95 -4.34 0.76
C VAL A 16 8.97 -5.20 2.00
N TRP A 17 8.04 -6.14 2.15
CA TRP A 17 7.97 -7.01 3.33
C TRP A 17 9.22 -7.88 3.50
N ASP A 18 9.83 -8.33 2.40
CA ASP A 18 11.11 -9.03 2.43
C ASP A 18 12.22 -8.15 3.03
N LEU A 19 12.23 -6.86 2.69
CA LEU A 19 13.21 -5.90 3.20
C LEU A 19 12.97 -5.58 4.68
N LEU A 20 11.71 -5.35 5.06
CA LEU A 20 11.34 -5.09 6.46
C LEU A 20 11.69 -6.28 7.35
N TYR A 21 11.45 -7.50 6.88
CA TYR A 21 11.86 -8.72 7.56
C TYR A 21 13.38 -8.82 7.68
N LYS A 22 14.11 -8.60 6.59
CA LYS A 22 15.58 -8.64 6.56
C LYS A 22 16.22 -7.70 7.59
N TRP A 23 15.63 -6.52 7.80
CA TRP A 23 16.13 -5.50 8.74
C TRP A 23 15.49 -5.58 10.13
N ASP A 24 14.64 -6.57 10.37
CA ASP A 24 13.88 -6.75 11.62
C ASP A 24 13.11 -5.48 12.05
N ILE A 25 12.51 -4.77 11.10
CA ILE A 25 11.74 -3.55 11.39
C ILE A 25 10.52 -3.91 12.25
N LYS A 26 10.28 -3.16 13.33
CA LYS A 26 9.14 -3.37 14.22
C LYS A 26 8.10 -2.27 14.00
N LEU A 27 7.14 -2.50 13.11
CA LEU A 27 6.15 -1.49 12.74
C LEU A 27 5.29 -1.06 13.94
N HIS A 28 5.01 -1.96 14.87
CA HIS A 28 4.27 -1.66 16.10
C HIS A 28 5.04 -0.80 17.13
N SER A 29 6.36 -0.61 16.95
CA SER A 29 7.15 0.28 17.79
C SER A 29 6.57 1.70 17.78
N SER A 30 6.60 2.40 18.92
CA SER A 30 6.16 3.80 19.00
C SER A 30 6.86 4.70 17.98
N TYR A 31 8.13 4.41 17.67
CA TYR A 31 8.86 5.13 16.62
C TYR A 31 8.17 5.10 15.27
N PHE A 32 7.44 4.04 14.92
CA PHE A 32 6.72 3.94 13.65
C PHE A 32 5.22 4.22 13.83
N SER A 33 4.61 3.57 14.82
CA SER A 33 3.15 3.55 15.01
C SER A 33 2.57 4.89 15.46
N GLU A 34 3.35 5.81 16.00
CA GLU A 34 2.90 7.19 16.31
C GLU A 34 2.75 8.04 15.05
N HIS A 35 3.49 7.73 13.98
CA HIS A 35 3.55 8.52 12.75
C HIS A 35 2.73 7.92 11.61
N PHE A 36 2.64 6.60 11.54
CA PHE A 36 2.08 5.90 10.39
C PHE A 36 0.88 5.03 10.74
N LYS A 37 -0.05 4.95 9.80
CA LYS A 37 -1.13 3.97 9.78
C LYS A 37 -0.96 3.07 8.55
N ILE A 38 -0.95 1.76 8.75
CA ILE A 38 -0.81 0.82 7.64
C ILE A 38 -2.18 0.58 7.01
N ILE A 39 -2.24 0.73 5.68
CA ILE A 39 -3.34 0.29 4.85
C ILE A 39 -2.86 -0.94 4.08
N TYR A 40 -3.58 -2.04 4.22
CA TYR A 40 -3.29 -3.30 3.52
C TYR A 40 -4.49 -3.70 2.66
N PRO A 41 -4.58 -3.16 1.43
CA PRO A 41 -5.75 -3.31 0.58
C PRO A 41 -5.95 -4.76 0.11
N LYS A 42 -7.21 -5.19 -0.01
CA LYS A 42 -7.60 -6.46 -0.63
C LYS A 42 -7.77 -6.30 -2.13
N VAL A 43 -7.01 -7.06 -2.91
CA VAL A 43 -7.00 -7.01 -4.39
C VAL A 43 -7.56 -8.32 -4.93
N VAL A 44 -8.65 -8.24 -5.69
CA VAL A 44 -9.34 -9.42 -6.22
C VAL A 44 -8.47 -10.17 -7.21
N GLY A 45 -8.39 -11.49 -7.08
CA GLY A 45 -7.71 -12.37 -8.04
C GLY A 45 -6.18 -12.33 -8.00
N VAL A 46 -5.61 -11.60 -7.05
CA VAL A 46 -4.19 -11.58 -6.75
C VAL A 46 -4.04 -12.17 -5.35
N GLU A 47 -3.32 -13.29 -5.23
CA GLU A 47 -2.91 -13.75 -3.91
C GLU A 47 -2.05 -12.66 -3.27
N HIS A 48 -2.46 -12.22 -2.07
CA HIS A 48 -1.76 -11.17 -1.31
C HIS A 48 -0.32 -11.53 -1.00
N ASP A 49 0.00 -12.82 -0.99
CA ASP A 49 1.35 -13.32 -1.02
C ASP A 49 1.68 -13.76 -2.43
N HIS A 50 2.89 -13.47 -2.90
CA HIS A 50 3.39 -14.22 -4.04
C HIS A 50 3.43 -15.70 -3.64
N VAL A 51 3.13 -16.59 -4.59
CA VAL A 51 3.22 -18.05 -4.40
C VAL A 51 4.56 -18.47 -3.79
N ASN A 52 5.61 -17.66 -4.01
CA ASN A 52 6.98 -17.90 -3.54
C ASN A 52 7.41 -17.05 -2.32
N THR A 53 6.52 -16.28 -1.68
CA THR A 53 6.91 -15.54 -0.46
C THR A 53 7.32 -16.53 0.63
N PRO A 54 8.53 -16.40 1.22
CA PRO A 54 9.00 -17.34 2.24
C PRO A 54 8.05 -17.39 3.46
N PRO A 55 7.80 -18.58 4.06
CA PRO A 55 6.90 -18.72 5.21
C PRO A 55 7.24 -17.80 6.39
N GLU A 56 8.51 -17.54 6.62
CA GLU A 56 9.01 -16.64 7.65
C GLU A 56 8.63 -15.17 7.40
N VAL A 57 8.66 -14.73 6.13
CA VAL A 57 8.23 -13.38 5.74
C VAL A 57 6.72 -13.25 5.89
N LYS A 58 5.94 -14.28 5.52
CA LYS A 58 4.49 -14.32 5.74
C LYS A 58 4.14 -14.19 7.22
N LYS A 59 4.81 -14.99 8.06
CA LYS A 59 4.63 -14.95 9.52
C LYS A 59 4.97 -13.58 10.09
N TYR A 60 6.12 -13.01 9.70
CA TYR A 60 6.53 -11.68 10.11
C TYR A 60 5.50 -10.61 9.72
N LYS A 61 5.03 -10.62 8.47
CA LYS A 61 4.01 -9.70 7.97
C LYS A 61 2.73 -9.77 8.80
N ASP A 62 2.21 -10.97 9.02
CA ASP A 62 0.98 -11.18 9.79
C ASP A 62 1.12 -10.70 11.24
N GLU A 63 2.27 -10.93 11.86
CA GLU A 63 2.58 -10.44 13.21
C GLU A 63 2.62 -8.90 13.26
N GLN A 64 3.29 -8.26 12.30
CA GLN A 64 3.34 -6.79 12.25
C GLN A 64 1.98 -6.16 11.99
N LEU A 65 1.20 -6.69 11.03
CA LEU A 65 -0.13 -6.19 10.70
C LEU A 65 -1.07 -6.30 11.90
N LYS A 66 -1.14 -7.47 12.55
CA LYS A 66 -1.99 -7.66 13.74
C LYS A 66 -1.63 -6.72 14.88
N ALA A 67 -0.35 -6.42 15.07
CA ALA A 67 0.11 -5.52 16.13
C ALA A 67 -0.14 -4.03 15.83
N MET A 68 -0.39 -3.66 14.57
CA MET A 68 -0.52 -2.27 14.12
C MET A 68 -1.96 -1.76 14.01
N ASP A 69 -2.97 -2.63 14.22
CA ASP A 69 -4.39 -2.32 13.99
C ASP A 69 -4.64 -1.71 12.61
N TYR A 70 -4.21 -2.45 11.57
CA TYR A 70 -4.21 -2.02 10.17
C TYR A 70 -5.61 -1.98 9.54
N ASP A 71 -5.80 -1.06 8.59
CA ASP A 71 -7.00 -1.05 7.76
C ASP A 71 -6.84 -2.01 6.58
N SER A 72 -7.88 -2.79 6.27
CA SER A 72 -7.89 -3.69 5.10
C SER A 72 -9.10 -3.46 4.20
N PRO A 73 -9.12 -2.34 3.45
CA PRO A 73 -10.22 -2.02 2.56
C PRO A 73 -10.22 -2.95 1.33
N ALA A 74 -11.40 -3.29 0.84
CA ALA A 74 -11.56 -4.01 -0.43
C ALA A 74 -11.88 -3.03 -1.57
N PHE A 75 -11.33 -3.27 -2.76
CA PHE A 75 -11.48 -2.34 -3.90
C PHE A 75 -12.88 -2.48 -4.50
N PHE A 76 -13.38 -3.71 -4.49
CA PHE A 76 -14.72 -4.06 -4.93
C PHE A 76 -15.51 -4.65 -3.77
N GLY A 77 -16.79 -4.31 -3.72
CA GLY A 77 -17.79 -4.92 -2.87
C GLY A 77 -19.17 -4.51 -3.36
N PHE A 78 -20.12 -5.43 -3.35
CA PHE A 78 -21.52 -5.08 -3.61
C PHE A 78 -22.10 -4.54 -2.30
N ALA A 79 -22.71 -3.36 -2.33
CA ALA A 79 -23.37 -2.77 -1.15
C ALA A 79 -24.41 -3.73 -0.50
N ASP A 80 -24.88 -4.71 -1.28
CA ASP A 80 -26.02 -5.57 -0.94
C ASP A 80 -25.64 -7.03 -0.66
N GLN A 81 -24.35 -7.42 -0.72
CA GLN A 81 -23.94 -8.83 -0.49
C GLN A 81 -22.90 -8.97 0.63
N PRO A 82 -23.16 -9.83 1.64
CA PRO A 82 -22.17 -10.14 2.67
C PRO A 82 -21.02 -10.97 2.07
N ALA A 83 -19.82 -10.42 2.15
CA ALA A 83 -18.50 -11.06 2.08
C ALA A 83 -18.41 -12.31 1.18
N SER A 84 -18.34 -12.11 -0.14
CA SER A 84 -17.95 -13.18 -1.07
C SER A 84 -16.46 -13.04 -1.43
N SER A 85 -15.63 -14.01 -1.03
CA SER A 85 -14.31 -14.29 -1.62
C SER A 85 -13.47 -13.11 -2.16
N GLY A 86 -13.30 -12.03 -1.38
CA GLY A 86 -12.52 -10.85 -1.77
C GLY A 86 -13.34 -9.59 -2.06
N PHE A 87 -14.66 -9.70 -2.15
CA PHE A 87 -15.63 -8.60 -2.16
C PHE A 87 -16.08 -8.35 -0.71
N GLY A 88 -15.43 -7.41 -0.04
CA GLY A 88 -15.83 -6.96 1.31
C GLY A 88 -17.03 -6.02 1.28
N GLN A 89 -17.29 -5.30 2.39
CA GLN A 89 -18.03 -4.04 2.31
C GLN A 89 -17.19 -3.05 1.50
N GLY A 90 -17.51 -2.94 0.22
CA GLY A 90 -16.89 -1.99 -0.70
C GLY A 90 -17.54 -0.61 -0.60
N PHE A 91 -16.92 0.37 -1.22
CA PHE A 91 -17.48 1.71 -1.35
C PHE A 91 -18.19 1.86 -2.69
N MET A 92 -19.12 2.81 -2.79
CA MET A 92 -19.71 3.20 -4.08
C MET A 92 -18.58 3.76 -4.96
N ALA A 93 -18.38 3.17 -6.13
CA ALA A 93 -17.39 3.60 -7.12
C ALA A 93 -17.77 4.97 -7.69
N ASP A 94 -16.81 5.89 -7.79
CA ASP A 94 -17.01 7.16 -8.49
C ASP A 94 -16.84 7.01 -10.02
N GLU A 95 -17.03 8.08 -10.81
CA GLU A 95 -16.91 8.01 -12.27
C GLU A 95 -15.52 7.54 -12.73
N SER A 96 -14.45 7.93 -12.02
CA SER A 96 -13.08 7.54 -12.37
C SER A 96 -12.79 6.07 -12.03
N ASP A 97 -13.36 5.59 -10.92
CA ASP A 97 -13.39 4.17 -10.57
C ASP A 97 -14.20 3.41 -11.62
N MET A 98 -15.36 3.92 -12.05
CA MET A 98 -16.22 3.27 -13.04
C MET A 98 -15.57 3.19 -14.43
N ASP A 99 -14.75 4.16 -14.82
CA ASP A 99 -13.94 4.10 -16.04
C ASP A 99 -12.80 3.06 -15.94
N PHE A 100 -12.15 2.98 -14.77
CA PHE A 100 -11.17 1.93 -14.49
C PHE A 100 -11.80 0.52 -14.48
N ILE A 101 -12.98 0.40 -13.86
CA ILE A 101 -13.77 -0.83 -13.81
C ILE A 101 -14.27 -1.19 -15.20
N GLY A 102 -14.79 -0.24 -15.97
CA GLY A 102 -15.33 -0.43 -17.31
C GLY A 102 -14.25 -0.81 -18.34
N SER A 103 -13.04 -0.25 -18.20
CA SER A 103 -11.87 -0.66 -18.99
C SER A 103 -11.35 -2.04 -18.57
N GLY A 104 -11.36 -2.36 -17.27
CA GLY A 104 -11.01 -3.70 -16.76
C GLY A 104 -12.04 -4.80 -17.04
N HIS A 105 -13.35 -4.51 -17.01
CA HIS A 105 -14.42 -5.48 -17.25
C HIS A 105 -14.50 -5.98 -18.69
N LYS A 106 -13.98 -5.20 -19.66
CA LYS A 106 -13.80 -5.69 -21.04
C LYS A 106 -12.73 -6.80 -21.11
N GLU A 107 -11.78 -6.83 -20.17
CA GLU A 107 -10.68 -7.79 -20.11
C GLU A 107 -10.91 -8.93 -19.12
N ILE A 108 -11.74 -8.75 -18.08
CA ILE A 108 -12.13 -9.80 -17.12
C ILE A 108 -13.16 -10.74 -17.76
N LYS A 109 -12.72 -11.53 -18.74
CA LYS A 109 -13.38 -12.80 -19.06
C LYS A 109 -13.04 -13.76 -17.91
N ARG A 110 -14.03 -14.51 -17.41
CA ARG A 110 -13.88 -15.51 -16.32
C ARG A 110 -12.72 -16.52 -16.46
N ASN A 111 -12.07 -16.60 -17.62
CA ASN A 111 -10.96 -17.50 -17.95
C ASN A 111 -9.70 -16.80 -18.51
N VAL A 112 -9.56 -15.48 -18.35
CA VAL A 112 -8.37 -14.74 -18.82
C VAL A 112 -7.55 -14.32 -17.59
N PRO A 113 -6.24 -14.59 -17.56
CA PRO A 113 -5.37 -14.10 -16.50
C PRO A 113 -5.50 -12.58 -16.35
N PHE A 114 -5.50 -12.08 -15.11
CA PHE A 114 -5.46 -10.64 -14.90
C PHE A 114 -4.25 -10.02 -15.60
N PRO A 115 -4.36 -8.80 -16.15
CA PRO A 115 -3.22 -8.08 -16.69
C PRO A 115 -2.08 -8.02 -15.67
N GLN A 116 -0.83 -8.11 -16.14
CA GLN A 116 0.35 -8.16 -15.28
C GLN A 116 0.43 -6.97 -14.29
N ASP A 117 -0.06 -5.80 -14.70
CA ASP A 117 -0.03 -4.57 -13.90
C ASP A 117 -1.32 -4.35 -13.09
N PHE A 118 -2.24 -5.32 -13.05
CA PHE A 118 -3.54 -5.14 -12.39
C PHE A 118 -3.38 -4.89 -10.89
N ALA A 119 -2.53 -5.65 -10.20
CA ALA A 119 -2.27 -5.48 -8.77
C ALA A 119 -1.71 -4.08 -8.46
N ASP A 120 -0.68 -3.68 -9.22
CA ASP A 120 -0.01 -2.39 -9.10
C ASP A 120 -0.99 -1.23 -9.27
N LYS A 121 -1.84 -1.28 -10.31
CA LYS A 121 -2.86 -0.25 -10.57
C LYS A 121 -3.90 -0.14 -9.44
N ASN A 122 -4.33 -1.28 -8.87
CA ASN A 122 -5.27 -1.27 -7.74
C ASN A 122 -4.63 -0.64 -6.50
N ILE A 123 -3.38 -1.02 -6.16
CA ILE A 123 -2.64 -0.44 -5.03
C ILE A 123 -2.53 1.08 -5.17
N LEU A 124 -2.21 1.58 -6.37
CA LEU A 124 -2.10 3.01 -6.64
C LEU A 124 -3.45 3.74 -6.52
N ALA A 125 -4.53 3.13 -7.03
CA ALA A 125 -5.87 3.69 -6.88
C ALA A 125 -6.29 3.78 -5.39
N PHE A 126 -6.00 2.75 -4.60
CA PHE A 126 -6.20 2.79 -3.14
C PHE A 126 -5.38 3.86 -2.45
N ALA A 127 -4.14 4.03 -2.87
CA ALA A 127 -3.25 5.02 -2.29
C ALA A 127 -3.79 6.44 -2.49
N ASN A 128 -4.26 6.76 -3.70
CA ASN A 128 -4.89 8.05 -3.99
C ASN A 128 -6.17 8.25 -3.18
N ARG A 129 -7.04 7.24 -3.11
CA ARG A 129 -8.32 7.32 -2.37
C ARG A 129 -8.11 7.50 -0.86
N SER A 130 -7.06 6.91 -0.32
CA SER A 130 -6.80 6.89 1.12
C SER A 130 -5.79 7.95 1.57
N ASP A 131 -5.40 8.87 0.69
CA ASP A 131 -4.29 9.81 0.91
C ASP A 131 -3.05 9.11 1.52
N ALA A 132 -2.67 8.00 0.89
CA ALA A 132 -1.61 7.12 1.37
C ALA A 132 -0.38 7.17 0.47
N TYR A 133 0.77 6.94 1.09
CA TYR A 133 2.04 6.75 0.39
C TYR A 133 2.28 5.28 0.09
N VAL A 134 2.59 4.96 -1.15
CA VAL A 134 3.00 3.59 -1.54
C VAL A 134 4.51 3.49 -1.40
N VAL A 135 4.98 2.54 -0.61
CA VAL A 135 6.40 2.22 -0.50
C VAL A 135 6.66 0.96 -1.31
N THR A 136 7.62 1.01 -2.24
CA THR A 136 7.94 -0.11 -3.13
C THR A 136 9.44 -0.24 -3.41
N MET A 137 9.87 -1.47 -3.71
CA MET A 137 11.19 -1.76 -4.29
C MET A 137 11.18 -1.71 -5.82
N ASP A 138 10.02 -1.79 -6.47
CA ASP A 138 9.88 -1.85 -7.91
C ASP A 138 9.96 -0.44 -8.52
N ASP A 139 10.75 -0.27 -9.58
CA ASP A 139 10.91 0.99 -10.32
C ASP A 139 10.23 0.96 -11.70
N LYS A 140 9.31 0.00 -11.91
CA LYS A 140 8.50 -0.12 -13.12
C LYS A 140 7.50 1.04 -13.31
N LYS A 141 6.99 1.12 -14.54
CA LYS A 141 6.42 2.34 -15.12
C LYS A 141 4.99 2.77 -14.72
N PRO A 142 4.16 2.10 -13.88
CA PRO A 142 3.02 2.82 -13.31
C PRO A 142 3.43 3.69 -12.09
N TYR A 143 4.52 3.33 -11.41
CA TYR A 143 4.93 3.92 -10.13
C TYR A 143 5.63 5.28 -10.25
N LYS A 144 6.41 5.49 -11.32
CA LYS A 144 7.30 6.67 -11.46
C LYS A 144 6.58 8.00 -11.61
N SER A 145 5.33 7.99 -12.06
CA SER A 145 4.56 9.21 -12.34
C SER A 145 3.71 9.70 -11.17
N MET A 146 3.63 8.97 -10.06
CA MET A 146 2.74 9.33 -8.96
C MET A 146 3.49 10.00 -7.78
N PRO A 147 3.00 11.15 -7.28
CA PRO A 147 3.71 11.93 -6.25
C PRO A 147 3.79 11.21 -4.90
N ASN A 148 2.84 10.31 -4.61
CA ASN A 148 2.75 9.55 -3.36
C ASN A 148 3.54 8.23 -3.35
N VAL A 149 4.39 7.95 -4.35
CA VAL A 149 5.22 6.74 -4.36
C VAL A 149 6.63 7.00 -3.81
N ILE A 150 7.09 6.12 -2.91
CA ILE A 150 8.40 6.11 -2.27
C ILE A 150 9.17 4.87 -2.72
N PHE A 151 10.30 5.08 -3.40
CA PHE A 151 11.16 4.00 -3.89
C PHE A 151 12.28 3.70 -2.91
N LEU A 152 12.41 2.44 -2.48
CA LEU A 152 13.46 2.00 -1.55
C LEU A 152 14.65 1.33 -2.26
N LYS A 153 14.62 1.23 -3.60
CA LYS A 153 15.60 0.49 -4.42
C LYS A 153 17.06 0.85 -4.13
N GLU A 154 17.33 2.12 -3.86
CA GLU A 154 18.69 2.64 -3.63
C GLU A 154 19.24 2.32 -2.23
N ILE A 155 18.36 2.07 -1.25
CA ILE A 155 18.77 1.85 0.14
C ILE A 155 18.74 0.37 0.56
N LYS A 156 18.37 -0.55 -0.34
CA LYS A 156 18.16 -1.98 -0.04
C LYS A 156 19.35 -2.70 0.63
N ASN A 157 20.55 -2.17 0.45
CA ASN A 157 21.79 -2.73 1.01
C ASN A 157 22.18 -2.08 2.35
N ASN A 158 21.53 -0.98 2.74
CA ASN A 158 21.83 -0.24 3.96
C ASN A 158 20.81 -0.66 5.02
N GLU A 159 21.22 -1.59 5.89
CA GLU A 159 20.37 -2.02 7.00
C GLU A 159 20.01 -0.83 7.90
N MET A 160 18.72 -0.74 8.25
CA MET A 160 18.18 0.33 9.07
C MET A 160 17.50 -0.25 10.29
N THR A 161 17.69 0.40 11.43
CA THR A 161 16.82 0.20 12.59
C THR A 161 15.42 0.77 12.31
N THR A 162 14.42 0.35 13.09
CA THR A 162 13.04 0.90 13.02
C THR A 162 13.02 2.43 13.10
N GLN A 163 13.83 3.02 13.98
CA GLN A 163 13.92 4.49 14.11
C GLN A 163 14.49 5.13 12.84
N GLN A 164 15.59 4.61 12.31
CA GLN A 164 16.19 5.12 11.08
C GLN A 164 15.25 5.00 9.88
N PHE A 165 14.57 3.86 9.75
CA PHE A 165 13.59 3.63 8.69
C PHE A 165 12.41 4.60 8.77
N THR A 166 11.87 4.81 9.98
CA THR A 166 10.80 5.79 10.21
C THR A 166 11.24 7.20 9.82
N MET A 167 12.40 7.65 10.32
CA MET A 167 12.92 8.98 10.02
C MET A 167 13.20 9.16 8.53
N PHE A 168 13.68 8.12 7.86
CA PHE A 168 13.86 8.09 6.42
C PHE A 168 12.54 8.31 5.68
N LEU A 169 11.49 7.53 5.99
CA LEU A 169 10.18 7.70 5.36
C LEU A 169 9.61 9.11 5.60
N LEU A 170 9.67 9.60 6.83
CA LEU A 170 9.23 10.96 7.18
C LEU A 170 10.00 12.02 6.38
N SER A 171 11.32 11.86 6.20
CA SER A 171 12.13 12.81 5.44
C SER A 171 11.68 12.89 3.97
N ILE A 172 11.37 11.75 3.34
CA ILE A 172 10.91 11.71 1.95
C ILE A 172 9.51 12.31 1.83
N ILE A 173 8.61 11.96 2.74
CA ILE A 173 7.23 12.45 2.73
C ILE A 173 7.21 13.97 2.94
N ASN A 174 7.95 14.49 3.93
CA ASN A 174 8.06 15.92 4.16
C ASN A 174 8.64 16.66 2.95
N LYS A 175 9.66 16.08 2.29
CA LYS A 175 10.20 16.65 1.05
C LYS A 175 9.13 16.70 -0.04
N LYS A 176 8.40 15.60 -0.25
CA LYS A 176 7.32 15.52 -1.25
C LYS A 176 6.23 16.55 -0.99
N ILE A 177 5.76 16.69 0.26
CA ILE A 177 4.77 17.69 0.67
C ILE A 177 5.25 19.11 0.37
N ASN A 178 6.51 19.41 0.70
CA ASN A 178 7.09 20.73 0.44
C ASN A 178 7.21 21.00 -1.07
N ASP A 179 7.61 19.99 -1.86
CA ASP A 179 7.73 20.09 -3.31
C ASP A 179 6.36 20.30 -4.00
N THR A 180 5.26 19.70 -3.49
CA THR A 180 3.89 19.94 -4.00
C THR A 180 3.27 21.24 -3.51
N SER A 181 3.62 21.72 -2.30
CA SER A 181 3.13 23.00 -1.78
C SER A 181 3.63 24.23 -2.56
N GLY A 182 4.63 24.04 -3.43
CA GLY A 182 5.12 25.04 -4.39
C GLY A 182 4.32 25.12 -5.70
N PHE A 183 3.34 24.25 -5.93
CA PHE A 183 2.46 24.26 -7.10
C PHE A 183 1.04 24.67 -6.71
N ASN A 184 0.86 25.94 -6.35
CA ASN A 184 -0.42 26.61 -6.61
C ASN A 184 -0.35 27.20 -8.02
N ILE A 185 -1.07 26.57 -8.96
CA ILE A 185 -1.57 27.22 -10.19
C ILE A 185 -3.07 26.92 -10.25
#